data_AF-A0AA42ZAT3-F1
#
_entry.id   AF-A0AA42ZAT3-F1
#
_cell.length_a   1.000
_cell.length_b   1.000
_cell.length_c   1.000
_cell.angle_alpha   90.00
_cell.angle_beta   90.00
_cell.angle_gamma   90.00
#
_symmetry.space_group_name_H-M   'P 1'
#
loop_
_entity.id
_entity.type
_entity.pdbx_description
1 polymer ?
#
loop_
_entity_poly.entity_id
_entity_poly.type
_entity_poly.pdbx_seq_one_letter_code
_entity_poly.pdbx_strand_id
1 'polypeptide(L)' 'MKTTISMLMAMLFCLAGFSQKSELKAADKAMKGGDSASAITTLEGITGMIGGTDDKIKGQYYYTL' A
#
# COMPACT_ATOMS: atom_id res chain seq x y z
N MET A 1 -5.45 4.71 29.48
CA MET A 1 -4.22 5.23 28.83
C MET A 1 -3.54 4.16 27.98
N LYS A 2 -3.19 2.97 28.50
CA LYS A 2 -2.63 1.87 27.67
C LYS A 2 -3.54 1.39 26.53
N THR A 3 -4.84 1.23 26.79
CA THR A 3 -5.83 0.78 25.79
C THR A 3 -6.16 1.84 24.72
N THR A 4 -6.18 3.11 25.10
CA THR A 4 -6.41 4.23 24.18
C THR A 4 -5.26 4.41 23.19
N ILE A 5 -4.01 4.18 23.64
CA ILE A 5 -2.83 4.20 22.75
C ILE A 5 -2.87 3.04 21.76
N SER A 6 -3.21 1.81 22.21
CA SER A 6 -3.34 0.66 21.31
C SER A 6 -4.44 0.85 20.26
N MET A 7 -5.58 1.45 20.61
CA MET A 7 -6.64 1.77 19.66
C MET A 7 -6.20 2.83 18.64
N LEU A 8 -5.45 3.85 19.08
CA LEU A 8 -4.91 4.87 18.18
C LEU A 8 -3.92 4.27 17.18
N MET A 9 -3.03 3.38 17.65
CA MET A 9 -2.10 2.67 16.78
C MET A 9 -2.83 1.79 15.77
N ALA A 10 -3.85 1.03 16.20
CA ALA A 10 -4.67 0.23 15.30
C ALA A 10 -5.34 1.09 14.21
N MET A 11 -5.85 2.27 14.57
CA MET A 11 -6.44 3.21 13.62
C MET A 11 -5.41 3.73 12.60
N LEU A 12 -4.20 4.07 13.05
CA LEU A 12 -3.11 4.51 12.16
C LEU A 12 -2.70 3.41 11.17
N PHE A 13 -2.63 2.15 11.61
CA PHE A 13 -2.37 1.02 10.72
C PHE A 13 -3.49 0.81 9.70
N CYS A 14 -4.77 0.96 10.10
CA CYS A 14 -5.89 0.90 9.16
C CYS A 14 -5.82 1.99 8.09
N LEU A 15 -5.45 3.23 8.47
CA LEU A 15 -5.30 4.34 7.51
C LEU A 15 -4.13 4.10 6.54
N ALA A 16 -2.99 3.63 7.05
CA ALA A 16 -1.82 3.32 6.23
C ALA A 16 -2.11 2.18 5.23
N GLY A 17 -2.77 1.11 5.69
CA GLY A 17 -3.20 -0.01 4.84
C GLY A 17 -4.19 0.40 3.75
N PHE A 18 -5.08 1.36 4.05
CA PHE A 18 -6.00 1.90 3.05
C PHE A 18 -5.28 2.75 1.98
N SER A 19 -4.28 3.56 2.37
CA SER A 19 -3.45 4.35 1.44
C SER A 19 -2.70 3.46 0.45
N GLN A 20 -2.01 2.43 0.96
CA GLN A 20 -1.25 1.48 0.14
C GLN A 20 -2.16 0.73 -0.85
N LYS A 21 -3.39 0.39 -0.42
CA LYS A 21 -4.39 -0.24 -1.30
C LYS A 21 -4.82 0.67 -2.45
N SER A 22 -5.05 1.95 -2.19
CA SER A 22 -5.37 2.91 -3.23
C SER A 22 -4.19 3.17 -4.18
N GLU A 23 -2.97 3.26 -3.65
CA GLU A 23 -1.76 3.45 -4.43
C GLU A 23 -1.48 2.24 -5.33
N LEU A 24 -1.65 1.01 -4.84
CA LEU A 24 -1.56 -0.20 -5.67
C LEU A 24 -2.56 -0.24 -6.81
N LYS A 25 -3.81 0.20 -6.56
CA LYS A 25 -4.80 0.33 -7.64
C LYS A 25 -4.41 1.39 -8.66
N ALA A 26 -3.80 2.48 -8.22
CA ALA A 26 -3.29 3.51 -9.13
C ALA A 26 -2.13 2.97 -9.97
N ALA A 27 -1.20 2.23 -9.36
CA ALA A 27 -0.10 1.56 -10.06
C ALA A 27 -0.62 0.54 -11.09
N ASP A 28 -1.56 -0.33 -10.73
CA ASP A 28 -2.18 -1.30 -11.66
C ASP A 28 -2.92 -0.61 -12.81
N LYS A 29 -3.59 0.52 -12.54
CA LYS A 29 -4.25 1.32 -13.57
C LYS A 29 -3.23 2.00 -14.50
N ALA A 30 -2.15 2.55 -13.96
CA ALA A 30 -1.08 3.17 -14.73
C ALA A 30 -0.37 2.14 -15.63
N MET A 31 -0.06 0.94 -15.09
CA MET A 31 0.45 -0.20 -15.85
C MET A 31 -0.47 -0.56 -17.02
N LYS A 32 -1.78 -0.71 -16.76
CA LYS A 32 -2.78 -1.01 -17.81
C LYS A 32 -2.95 0.12 -18.82
N GLY A 33 -2.70 1.36 -18.41
CA GLY A 33 -2.73 2.54 -19.27
C GLY A 33 -1.46 2.75 -20.10
N GLY A 34 -0.44 1.91 -19.94
CA GLY A 34 0.86 2.05 -20.61
C GLY A 34 1.81 3.06 -19.95
N ASP A 35 1.46 3.60 -18.79
CA ASP A 35 2.31 4.50 -17.99
C ASP A 35 3.05 3.71 -16.90
N SER A 36 4.00 2.89 -17.34
CA SER A 36 4.82 2.07 -16.45
C SER A 36 5.72 2.91 -15.53
N ALA A 37 6.11 4.13 -15.94
CA ALA A 37 6.96 5.00 -15.14
C ALA A 37 6.25 5.50 -13.87
N SER A 38 4.99 5.94 -14.02
CA SER A 38 4.15 6.31 -12.87
C SER A 38 3.86 5.12 -11.97
N ALA A 39 3.67 3.92 -12.55
CA ALA A 39 3.46 2.70 -11.77
C ALA A 39 4.68 2.33 -10.93
N ILE A 40 5.88 2.35 -11.51
CA ILE A 40 7.14 2.07 -10.80
C ILE A 40 7.34 3.07 -9.66
N THR A 41 7.17 4.37 -9.93
CA THR A 41 7.29 5.42 -8.89
C THR A 41 6.33 5.18 -7.72
N THR A 42 5.10 4.77 -8.03
CA THR A 42 4.08 4.46 -7.03
C THR A 42 4.46 3.20 -6.23
N LEU A 43 4.92 2.14 -6.90
CA LEU A 43 5.39 0.91 -6.25
C LEU A 43 6.62 1.16 -5.38
N GLU A 44 7.56 1.97 -5.81
CA GLU A 44 8.72 2.38 -5.01
C GLU A 44 8.31 3.10 -3.73
N GLY A 45 7.28 3.97 -3.78
CA GLY A 45 6.72 4.59 -2.58
C GLY A 45 6.11 3.59 -1.59
N ILE A 46 5.55 2.48 -2.09
CA ILE A 46 4.93 1.44 -1.27
C ILE A 46 5.96 0.42 -0.73
N THR A 47 7.10 0.19 -1.41
CA THR A 47 8.13 -0.79 -1.04
C THR A 47 8.50 -0.74 0.45
N GLY A 48 8.75 0.46 0.97
CA GLY A 48 9.22 0.65 2.36
C GLY A 48 8.20 0.25 3.41
N MET A 49 6.91 0.18 3.04
CA MET A 49 5.85 -0.19 3.94
C MET A 49 5.32 -1.61 3.72
N ILE A 50 5.60 -2.22 2.56
CA ILE A 50 4.98 -3.48 2.10
C ILE A 50 5.17 -4.64 3.10
N GLY A 51 6.30 -4.68 3.80
CA GLY A 51 6.64 -5.71 4.79
C GLY A 51 5.65 -5.82 5.95
N GLY A 52 5.06 -4.69 6.37
CA GLY A 52 4.08 -4.62 7.47
C GLY A 52 2.62 -4.70 7.04
N THR A 53 2.36 -4.90 5.75
CA THR A 53 1.00 -4.88 5.19
C THR A 53 0.35 -6.27 5.17
N ASP A 54 -0.98 -6.30 5.07
CA ASP A 54 -1.73 -7.53 4.87
C ASP A 54 -1.25 -8.30 3.63
N ASP A 55 -1.28 -9.63 3.69
CA ASP A 55 -0.78 -10.50 2.60
C ASP A 55 -1.47 -10.26 1.26
N LYS A 56 -2.71 -9.75 1.28
CA LYS A 56 -3.44 -9.34 0.08
C LYS A 56 -2.80 -8.16 -0.63
N ILE A 57 -2.32 -7.17 0.14
CA ILE A 57 -1.64 -5.96 -0.36
C ILE A 57 -0.27 -6.38 -0.91
N LYS A 58 0.49 -7.20 -0.18
CA LYS A 58 1.73 -7.82 -0.66
C LYS A 58 1.53 -8.57 -1.98
N GLY A 59 0.52 -9.42 -2.07
CA GLY A 59 0.23 -10.18 -3.28
C GLY A 59 -0.06 -9.29 -4.49
N GLN A 60 -0.84 -8.22 -4.32
CA GLN A 60 -1.07 -7.26 -5.40
C GLN A 60 0.19 -6.50 -5.79
N TYR A 61 0.99 -6.10 -4.80
CA TYR A 61 2.27 -5.43 -5.04
C TYR A 61 3.22 -6.26 -5.90
N TYR A 62 3.46 -7.52 -5.53
CA TYR A 62 4.34 -8.41 -6.31
C TYR A 62 3.76 -8.85 -7.65
N TYR A 63 2.44 -8.78 -7.83
CA TYR A 63 1.79 -9.06 -9.11
C TYR A 63 1.92 -7.88 -10.09
N THR A 64 1.91 -6.65 -9.57
CA THR A 64 2.00 -5.43 -10.37
C THR A 64 3.44 -5.00 -10.68
N LEU A 65 4.40 -5.45 -9.88
CA LEU A 65 5.84 -5.28 -10.13
C LEU A 65 6.32 -6.23 -11.25
#